data_AF-A0A502GHY1-F1
#
_entry.id   AF-A0A502GHY1-F1
#
_cell.length_a   1.000
_cell.length_b   1.000
_cell.length_c   1.000
_cell.angle_alpha   90.00
_cell.angle_beta   90.00
_cell.angle_gamma   90.00
#
_symmetry.space_group_name_H-M   'P 1'
#
loop_
_entity.id
_entity.type
_entity.pdbx_description
1 polymer ?
#
loop_
_entity_poly.entity_id
_entity_poly.type
_entity_poly.pdbx_seq_one_letter_code
_entity_poly.pdbx_strand_id
1 'polypeptide(L)'
;MSENLLEVEAEPAGDGGAAGAVAVRPDEVPEKFWDGERGAIRVEALLKSYRELERKLSARFAPPADDAPEEERLRFRRAMGVPDTADGYVVQPKHELIGADPEVNATLHQAGFTPAQVQLVYDLAAERLLPIVAEATSQFEAERQRDRLRAEFGGEERYRRTAKQIAAWGRANLPEEVLTALSTTADGVIALHRMMEKGEPALARQAEAPETVDEAALRRMMRDPRYWRSREPDFVRRVTEGFRRLTGG
;
A
#
# COMPACT_ATOMS: atom_id res chain seq x y z
N MET A 1 -27.47 25.25 59.38
CA MET A 1 -26.52 26.24 59.91
C MET A 1 -25.16 25.78 59.47
N SER A 2 -24.58 26.50 58.52
CA SER A 2 -23.38 26.11 57.78
C SER A 2 -22.16 26.60 58.55
N GLU A 3 -21.29 25.70 59.01
CA GLU A 3 -20.03 26.11 59.65
C GLU A 3 -18.88 26.08 58.63
N ASN A 4 -18.18 27.20 58.62
CA ASN A 4 -17.20 27.66 57.64
C ASN A 4 -15.84 26.99 57.92
N LEU A 5 -15.21 26.40 56.90
CA LEU A 5 -13.98 25.60 57.01
C LEU A 5 -12.71 26.37 56.60
N LEU A 6 -12.68 27.70 56.81
CA LEU A 6 -11.63 28.59 56.30
C LEU A 6 -11.09 29.61 57.32
N GLU A 7 -11.24 29.38 58.62
CA GLU A 7 -10.58 30.21 59.64
C GLU A 7 -9.60 29.36 60.45
N VAL A 8 -8.39 29.21 59.90
CA VAL A 8 -7.23 28.89 60.72
C VAL A 8 -6.88 30.16 61.47
N GLU A 9 -7.11 30.15 62.77
CA GLU A 9 -6.71 31.21 63.70
C GLU A 9 -5.26 31.59 63.44
N ALA A 10 -5.06 32.86 63.09
CA ALA A 10 -3.74 33.47 63.06
C ALA A 10 -3.23 33.55 64.51
N GLU A 11 -2.29 32.68 64.86
CA GLU A 11 -1.52 32.84 66.10
C GLU A 11 -0.69 34.15 66.02
N PRO A 12 -0.67 34.95 67.09
CA PRO A 12 0.11 36.17 67.12
C PRO A 12 1.60 35.86 67.09
N ALA A 13 2.33 36.69 66.34
CA ALA A 13 3.78 36.73 66.31
C ALA A 13 4.36 36.72 67.73
N GLY A 14 4.89 35.56 68.13
CA GLY A 14 5.73 35.42 69.30
C GLY A 14 7.08 36.08 69.02
N ASP A 15 7.27 37.26 69.61
CA ASP A 15 8.59 37.83 69.88
C ASP A 15 9.35 36.86 70.81
N GLY A 16 10.36 36.21 70.23
CA GLY A 16 11.15 35.17 70.88
C GLY A 16 12.58 35.21 70.37
N GLY A 17 13.31 36.26 70.73
CA GLY A 17 14.76 36.27 70.59
C GLY A 17 15.42 35.28 71.54
N ALA A 18 15.98 34.18 71.01
CA ALA A 18 17.16 33.48 71.54
C ALA A 18 17.68 32.40 70.56
N ALA A 19 18.81 32.71 69.92
CA ALA A 19 19.92 31.81 69.52
C ALA A 19 19.67 30.33 69.15
N GLY A 20 19.90 30.01 67.86
CA GLY A 20 20.93 29.03 67.49
C GLY A 20 20.56 27.54 67.41
N ALA A 21 19.60 27.17 66.58
CA ALA A 21 19.58 25.83 65.97
C ALA A 21 20.06 25.98 64.52
N VAL A 22 21.29 25.54 64.23
CA VAL A 22 21.84 25.55 62.86
C VAL A 22 21.01 24.57 62.04
N ALA A 23 20.10 25.08 61.21
CA ALA A 23 19.40 24.24 60.25
C ALA A 23 20.45 23.54 59.39
N VAL A 24 20.41 22.22 59.34
CA VAL A 24 21.35 21.41 58.56
C VAL A 24 20.86 21.40 57.12
N ARG A 25 21.78 21.65 56.18
CA ARG A 25 21.49 21.63 54.75
C ARG A 25 20.94 20.26 54.34
N PRO A 26 19.78 20.17 53.68
CA PRO A 26 19.29 18.92 53.08
C PRO A 26 20.22 18.44 51.96
N ASP A 27 20.43 17.13 51.84
CA ASP A 27 21.35 16.54 50.84
C ASP A 27 20.94 16.83 49.39
N GLU A 28 19.64 17.02 49.14
CA GLU A 28 19.06 17.32 47.83
C GLU A 28 19.33 18.76 47.37
N VAL A 29 19.79 19.65 48.26
CA VAL A 29 20.02 21.07 47.96
C VAL A 29 21.52 21.31 47.77
N PRO A 30 21.97 21.57 46.53
CA PRO A 30 23.35 21.97 46.28
C PRO A 30 23.78 23.16 47.12
N GLU A 31 25.04 23.17 47.55
CA GLU A 31 25.61 24.22 48.43
C GLU A 31 25.38 25.64 47.94
N LYS A 32 25.41 25.83 46.61
CA LYS A 32 25.16 27.12 45.95
C LYS A 32 23.77 27.72 46.26
N PHE A 33 22.79 26.89 46.63
CA PHE A 33 21.43 27.31 46.97
C PHE A 33 21.13 27.24 48.47
N TRP A 34 22.11 26.95 49.32
CA TRP A 34 21.93 26.93 50.77
C TRP A 34 22.51 28.21 51.40
N ASP A 35 21.77 28.81 52.33
CA ASP A 35 22.23 29.89 53.18
C ASP A 35 22.57 29.35 54.58
N GLY A 36 23.86 29.17 54.86
CA GLY A 36 24.34 28.65 56.13
C GLY A 36 24.17 29.60 57.32
N GLU A 37 24.03 30.91 57.08
CA GLU A 37 23.81 31.90 58.14
C GLU A 37 22.33 31.97 58.54
N ARG A 38 21.44 31.80 57.56
CA ARG A 38 19.98 31.90 57.76
C ARG A 38 19.30 30.53 57.93
N GLY A 39 20.03 29.44 57.70
CA GLY A 39 19.51 28.08 57.79
C GLY A 39 18.40 27.79 56.78
N ALA A 40 18.45 28.42 55.60
CA ALA A 40 17.36 28.41 54.64
C ALA A 40 17.85 28.27 53.19
N ILE A 41 16.94 27.87 52.30
CA ILE A 41 17.23 27.81 50.86
C ILE A 41 17.23 29.23 50.28
N ARG A 42 18.23 29.54 49.45
CA ARG A 42 18.32 30.76 48.64
C ARG A 42 17.36 30.67 47.46
N VAL A 43 16.07 30.92 47.71
CA VAL A 43 14.99 30.78 46.73
C VAL A 43 15.24 31.65 45.49
N GLU A 44 15.73 32.88 45.62
CA GLU A 44 16.00 33.73 44.45
C GLU A 44 17.11 33.16 43.56
N ALA A 45 18.16 32.59 44.16
CA ALA A 45 19.26 31.96 43.43
C ALA A 45 18.79 30.71 42.69
N LEU A 46 17.92 29.91 43.31
CA LEU A 46 17.31 28.72 42.70
C LEU A 46 16.43 29.10 41.51
N LEU A 47 15.52 30.08 41.67
CA LEU A 47 14.65 30.56 40.60
C LEU A 47 15.46 31.16 39.44
N LYS A 48 16.54 31.88 39.73
CA LYS A 48 17.46 32.40 38.70
C LYS A 48 18.13 31.25 37.93
N SER A 49 18.64 30.24 38.62
CA SER A 49 19.25 29.08 37.97
C SER A 49 18.23 28.27 37.15
N TYR A 50 16.99 28.14 37.61
CA TYR A 50 15.92 27.47 36.89
C TYR A 50 15.58 28.20 35.58
N ARG A 51 15.37 29.52 35.62
CA ARG A 51 15.09 30.32 34.41
C ARG A 51 16.24 30.28 33.40
N GLU A 52 17.48 30.27 33.88
CA GLU A 52 18.66 30.11 33.02
C GLU A 52 18.73 28.72 32.38
N LEU A 53 18.35 27.68 33.12
CA LEU A 53 18.27 26.32 32.58
C LEU A 53 17.16 26.22 31.52
N GLU A 54 15.97 26.74 31.82
CA GLU A 54 14.84 26.81 30.89
C GLU A 54 15.23 27.54 29.61
N ARG A 55 15.85 28.72 29.72
CA ARG A 55 16.34 29.49 28.57
C ARG A 55 17.35 28.70 27.73
N LYS A 56 18.32 28.04 28.37
CA LYS A 56 19.34 27.25 27.67
C LYS A 56 18.77 26.00 27.02
N LEU A 57 17.79 25.35 27.66
CA LEU A 57 17.13 24.17 27.13
C LEU A 57 16.30 24.56 25.89
N SER A 58 15.53 25.63 25.99
CA SER A 58 14.76 26.17 24.86
C SER A 58 15.65 26.61 23.70
N ALA A 59 16.78 27.27 23.98
CA ALA A 59 17.73 27.69 22.95
C ALA A 59 18.44 26.51 22.27
N ARG A 60 18.67 25.39 22.98
CA ARG A 60 19.38 24.22 22.43
C ARG A 60 18.58 23.49 21.34
N PHE A 61 17.26 23.54 21.41
CA PHE A 61 16.37 22.91 20.43
C PHE A 61 15.74 23.93 19.47
N ALA A 62 16.06 25.22 19.63
CA ALA A 62 15.65 26.23 18.68
C ALA A 62 16.40 26.00 17.35
N PRO A 63 15.71 26.08 16.20
CA PRO A 63 16.39 26.07 14.93
C PRO A 63 17.30 27.30 14.84
N PRO A 64 18.53 27.16 14.31
CA PRO A 64 19.43 28.28 14.09
C PRO A 64 18.83 29.26 13.08
N ALA A 65 19.22 30.53 13.19
CA ALA A 65 18.84 31.55 12.21
C ALA A 65 19.43 31.23 10.82
N ASP A 66 18.85 31.81 9.75
CA ASP A 66 19.28 31.54 8.37
C ASP A 66 20.73 31.98 8.10
N ASP A 67 21.21 32.98 8.81
CA ASP A 67 22.57 33.53 8.75
C ASP A 67 23.52 32.94 9.81
N ALA A 68 23.05 31.95 10.59
CA ALA A 68 23.88 31.31 11.61
C ALA A 68 25.10 30.61 10.97
N PRO A 69 26.25 30.58 11.69
CA PRO A 69 27.45 29.89 11.21
C PRO A 69 27.18 28.43 10.85
N GLU A 70 27.87 27.92 9.82
CA GLU A 70 27.70 26.54 9.32
C GLU A 70 27.89 25.49 10.42
N GLU A 71 28.83 25.72 11.34
CA GLU A 71 29.08 24.82 12.47
C GLU A 71 27.87 24.68 13.40
N GLU A 72 27.13 25.76 13.64
CA GLU A 72 25.94 25.76 14.47
C GLU A 72 24.79 25.02 13.78
N ARG A 73 24.62 25.26 12.46
CA ARG A 73 23.66 24.56 11.61
C ARG A 73 23.93 23.06 11.58
N LEU A 74 25.19 22.66 11.43
CA LEU A 74 25.59 21.26 11.41
C LEU A 74 25.39 20.59 12.77
N ARG A 75 25.71 21.27 13.88
CA ARG A 75 25.42 20.76 15.23
C ARG A 75 23.93 20.53 15.45
N PHE A 76 23.09 21.49 15.04
CA PHE A 76 21.64 21.34 15.13
C PHE A 76 21.13 20.17 14.27
N ARG A 77 21.58 20.08 13.00
CA ARG A 77 21.25 18.96 12.10
C ARG A 77 21.59 17.60 12.69
N ARG A 78 22.79 17.46 13.26
CA ARG A 78 23.20 16.24 13.97
C ARG A 78 22.33 15.95 15.18
N ALA A 79 21.98 16.98 15.97
CA ALA A 79 21.07 16.83 17.11
C ALA A 79 19.67 16.38 16.69
N MET A 80 19.21 16.76 15.49
CA MET A 80 17.94 16.31 14.89
C MET A 80 18.03 14.92 14.23
N GLY A 81 19.23 14.31 14.15
CA GLY A 81 19.43 13.00 13.54
C GLY A 81 19.58 13.02 12.02
N VAL A 82 19.91 14.17 11.42
CA VAL A 82 20.29 14.27 10.01
C VAL A 82 21.69 13.66 9.82
N PRO A 83 21.90 12.77 8.82
CA PRO A 83 23.22 12.19 8.54
C PRO A 83 24.26 13.24 8.14
N ASP A 84 25.54 12.92 8.29
CA ASP A 84 26.64 13.82 7.88
C ASP A 84 26.67 14.05 6.35
N THR A 85 26.24 13.06 5.56
CA THR A 85 26.20 13.12 4.09
C THR A 85 24.86 12.61 3.54
N ALA A 86 24.51 13.03 2.32
CA ALA A 86 23.30 12.59 1.65
C ALA A 86 23.24 11.06 1.41
N ASP A 87 24.39 10.43 1.22
CA ASP A 87 24.52 8.96 1.05
C ASP A 87 24.17 8.18 2.33
N GLY A 88 24.04 8.86 3.46
CA GLY A 88 23.63 8.26 4.73
C GLY A 88 22.15 7.91 4.81
N TYR A 89 21.32 8.30 3.83
CA TYR A 89 19.91 7.93 3.82
C TYR A 89 19.70 6.50 3.30
N VAL A 90 19.05 5.69 4.12
CA VAL A 90 18.58 4.35 3.72
C VAL A 90 17.08 4.43 3.46
N VAL A 91 16.71 4.47 2.18
CA VAL A 91 15.31 4.50 1.73
C VAL A 91 14.86 3.09 1.43
N GLN A 92 13.70 2.70 1.97
CA GLN A 92 13.03 1.44 1.67
C GLN A 92 11.99 1.69 0.57
N PRO A 93 12.25 1.27 -0.69
CA PRO A 93 11.31 1.50 -1.79
C PRO A 93 10.05 0.64 -1.61
N LYS A 94 8.87 1.26 -1.73
CA LYS A 94 7.58 0.53 -1.76
C LYS A 94 7.24 -0.02 -3.15
N HIS A 95 7.92 0.44 -4.20
CA HIS A 95 7.64 0.08 -5.59
C HIS A 95 8.89 0.22 -6.45
N GLU A 96 9.06 -0.61 -7.48
CA GLU A 96 10.26 -0.62 -8.34
C GLU A 96 10.51 0.69 -9.08
N LEU A 97 9.44 1.39 -9.47
CA LEU A 97 9.52 2.69 -10.16
C LEU A 97 9.95 3.85 -9.25
N ILE A 98 9.96 3.67 -7.92
CA ILE A 98 10.28 4.73 -6.96
C ILE A 98 11.28 4.19 -5.94
N GLY A 99 12.54 4.58 -6.13
CA GLY A 99 13.66 4.19 -5.27
C GLY A 99 14.52 5.38 -4.89
N ALA A 100 15.51 5.11 -4.04
CA ALA A 100 16.50 6.10 -3.64
C ALA A 100 17.17 6.72 -4.87
N ASP A 101 17.20 8.05 -4.90
CA ASP A 101 17.81 8.83 -5.96
C ASP A 101 18.87 9.76 -5.34
N PRO A 102 20.14 9.70 -5.78
CA PRO A 102 21.21 10.50 -5.20
C PRO A 102 20.99 12.01 -5.29
N GLU A 103 20.41 12.52 -6.38
CA GLU A 103 20.18 13.95 -6.58
C GLU A 103 19.05 14.45 -5.68
N VAL A 104 17.98 13.67 -5.57
CA VAL A 104 16.89 13.95 -4.63
C VAL A 104 17.41 13.91 -3.19
N ASN A 105 18.16 12.89 -2.81
CA ASN A 105 18.75 12.77 -1.48
C ASN A 105 19.72 13.92 -1.17
N ALA A 106 20.52 14.37 -2.13
CA ALA A 106 21.39 15.54 -1.98
C ALA A 106 20.57 16.81 -1.69
N THR A 107 19.47 17.00 -2.42
CA THR A 107 18.56 18.14 -2.22
C THR A 107 17.90 18.10 -0.84
N LEU A 108 17.39 16.94 -0.43
CA LEU A 108 16.76 16.75 0.88
C LEU A 108 17.77 16.90 2.04
N HIS A 109 19.02 16.46 1.84
CA HIS A 109 20.12 16.67 2.79
C HIS A 109 20.47 18.14 2.97
N GLN A 110 20.60 18.88 1.87
CA GLN A 110 20.83 20.32 1.92
C GLN A 110 19.70 21.06 2.65
N ALA A 111 18.46 20.57 2.52
CA ALA A 111 17.30 21.07 3.25
C ALA A 111 17.25 20.63 4.74
N GLY A 112 18.14 19.73 5.18
CA GLY A 112 18.24 19.27 6.57
C GLY A 112 17.17 18.25 6.97
N PHE A 113 16.67 17.47 6.01
CA PHE A 113 15.67 16.43 6.31
C PHE A 113 16.27 15.30 7.16
N THR A 114 15.48 14.76 8.07
CA THR A 114 15.85 13.55 8.81
C THR A 114 15.57 12.30 7.97
N PRO A 115 16.18 11.13 8.27
CA PRO A 115 15.92 9.90 7.52
C PRO A 115 14.43 9.52 7.47
N ALA A 116 13.69 9.76 8.55
CA ALA A 116 12.25 9.51 8.59
C ALA A 116 11.47 10.44 7.64
N GLN A 117 11.87 11.71 7.54
CA GLN A 117 11.27 12.66 6.60
C GLN A 117 11.61 12.31 5.15
N VAL A 118 12.85 11.88 4.88
CA VAL A 118 13.24 11.39 3.55
C VAL A 118 12.41 10.18 3.14
N GLN A 119 12.28 9.17 4.03
CA GLN A 119 11.41 8.02 3.78
C GLN A 119 9.97 8.44 3.47
N LEU A 120 9.42 9.39 4.25
CA LEU A 120 8.07 9.89 4.03
C LEU A 120 7.88 10.54 2.65
N VAL A 121 8.88 11.27 2.14
CA VAL A 121 8.82 11.87 0.80
C VAL A 121 8.71 10.79 -0.27
N TYR A 122 9.53 9.72 -0.18
CA TYR A 122 9.46 8.60 -1.12
C TYR A 122 8.15 7.81 -0.99
N ASP A 123 7.66 7.62 0.24
CA ASP A 123 6.37 6.97 0.48
C ASP A 123 5.22 7.75 -0.16
N LEU A 124 5.19 9.07 0.02
CA LEU A 124 4.19 9.95 -0.58
C LEU A 124 4.30 9.98 -2.11
N ALA A 125 5.52 9.97 -2.65
CA ALA A 125 5.74 9.85 -4.08
C ALA A 125 5.12 8.55 -4.60
N ALA A 126 5.30 7.43 -3.90
CA ALA A 126 4.68 6.16 -4.28
C ALA A 126 3.14 6.21 -4.22
N GLU A 127 2.59 6.76 -3.15
CA GLU A 127 1.14 6.82 -2.96
C GLU A 127 0.44 7.76 -3.95
N ARG A 128 1.13 8.82 -4.43
CA ARG A 128 0.51 9.85 -5.27
C ARG A 128 0.90 9.78 -6.74
N LEU A 129 2.14 9.43 -7.06
CA LEU A 129 2.61 9.40 -8.45
C LEU A 129 2.24 8.08 -9.15
N LEU A 130 2.30 6.94 -8.47
CA LEU A 130 2.01 5.65 -9.10
C LEU A 130 0.59 5.56 -9.68
N PRO A 131 -0.47 6.04 -9.00
CA PRO A 131 -1.82 6.02 -9.60
C PRO A 131 -1.91 6.88 -10.87
N ILE A 132 -1.22 8.03 -10.90
CA ILE A 132 -1.21 8.92 -12.06
C ILE A 132 -0.49 8.25 -13.24
N VAL A 133 0.66 7.60 -12.98
CA VAL A 133 1.41 6.86 -14.01
C VAL A 133 0.59 5.68 -14.53
N ALA A 134 -0.10 4.95 -13.66
CA ALA A 134 -0.96 3.84 -14.05
C ALA A 134 -2.14 4.32 -14.91
N GLU A 135 -2.78 5.43 -14.54
CA GLU A 135 -3.85 6.04 -15.32
C GLU A 135 -3.35 6.49 -16.69
N ALA A 136 -2.22 7.20 -16.75
CA ALA A 136 -1.62 7.66 -18.00
C ALA A 136 -1.25 6.48 -18.92
N THR A 137 -0.70 5.41 -18.36
CA THR A 137 -0.36 4.19 -19.13
C THR A 137 -1.62 3.55 -19.70
N SER A 138 -2.68 3.41 -18.89
CA SER A 138 -3.97 2.86 -19.33
C SER A 138 -4.61 3.69 -20.46
N GLN A 139 -4.60 5.02 -20.33
CA GLN A 139 -5.10 5.91 -21.37
C GLN A 139 -4.29 5.79 -22.67
N PHE A 140 -2.97 5.81 -22.57
CA PHE A 140 -2.08 5.65 -23.72
C PHE A 140 -2.27 4.30 -24.42
N GLU A 141 -2.40 3.21 -23.66
CA GLU A 141 -2.71 1.90 -24.22
C GLU A 141 -4.07 1.90 -24.92
N ALA A 142 -5.12 2.46 -24.30
CA ALA A 142 -6.44 2.53 -24.91
C ALA A 142 -6.43 3.31 -26.24
N GLU A 143 -5.71 4.43 -26.31
CA GLU A 143 -5.51 5.19 -27.55
C GLU A 143 -4.76 4.36 -28.59
N ARG A 144 -3.67 3.69 -28.21
CA ARG A 144 -2.92 2.80 -29.11
C ARG A 144 -3.77 1.67 -29.67
N GLN A 145 -4.60 1.04 -28.83
CA GLN A 145 -5.53 -0.01 -29.27
C GLN A 145 -6.55 0.54 -30.29
N ARG A 146 -7.09 1.73 -30.06
CA ARG A 146 -8.02 2.41 -30.97
C ARG A 146 -7.37 2.75 -32.31
N ASP A 147 -6.17 3.31 -32.29
CA ASP A 147 -5.45 3.69 -33.50
C ASP A 147 -5.06 2.47 -34.33
N ARG A 148 -4.69 1.37 -33.69
CA ARG A 148 -4.48 0.08 -34.36
C ARG A 148 -5.74 -0.41 -35.07
N LEU A 149 -6.90 -0.35 -34.41
CA LEU A 149 -8.18 -0.75 -35.01
C LEU A 149 -8.55 0.16 -36.19
N ARG A 150 -8.36 1.48 -36.06
CA ARG A 150 -8.56 2.41 -37.17
C ARG A 150 -7.67 2.07 -38.35
N ALA A 151 -6.39 1.77 -38.12
CA ALA A 151 -5.45 1.39 -39.17
C ALA A 151 -5.88 0.08 -39.85
N GLU A 152 -6.21 -0.95 -39.07
CA GLU A 152 -6.63 -2.28 -39.58
C GLU A 152 -7.90 -2.18 -40.43
N PHE A 153 -8.91 -1.43 -39.99
CA PHE A 153 -10.20 -1.33 -40.68
C PHE A 153 -10.26 -0.20 -41.73
N GLY A 154 -9.16 0.52 -41.95
CA GLY A 154 -9.05 1.55 -42.99
C GLY A 154 -9.79 2.86 -42.67
N GLY A 155 -9.76 3.28 -41.41
CA GLY A 155 -10.26 4.57 -40.92
C GLY A 155 -11.40 4.45 -39.90
N GLU A 156 -11.70 5.58 -39.26
CA GLU A 156 -12.68 5.68 -38.17
C GLU A 156 -14.12 5.34 -38.63
N GLU A 157 -14.59 5.85 -39.79
CA GLU A 157 -15.95 5.53 -40.25
C GLU A 157 -16.12 4.05 -40.64
N ARG A 158 -15.08 3.44 -41.22
CA ARG A 158 -15.11 2.01 -41.57
C ARG A 158 -15.10 1.17 -40.29
N TYR A 159 -14.17 1.45 -39.39
CA TYR A 159 -14.11 0.77 -38.10
C TYR A 159 -15.45 0.84 -37.35
N ARG A 160 -16.09 2.02 -37.26
CA ARG A 160 -17.38 2.17 -36.56
C ARG A 160 -18.49 1.31 -37.15
N ARG A 161 -18.52 1.14 -38.48
CA ARG A 161 -19.50 0.26 -39.15
C ARG A 161 -19.21 -1.21 -38.85
N THR A 162 -17.95 -1.62 -39.04
CA THR A 162 -17.52 -2.99 -38.81
C THR A 162 -17.68 -3.40 -37.34
N ALA A 163 -17.34 -2.53 -36.38
CA ALA A 163 -17.49 -2.78 -34.95
C ALA A 163 -18.95 -3.08 -34.55
N LYS A 164 -19.94 -2.40 -35.17
CA LYS A 164 -21.36 -2.70 -34.93
C LYS A 164 -21.74 -4.09 -35.43
N GLN A 165 -21.21 -4.51 -36.58
CA GLN A 165 -21.45 -5.83 -37.15
C GLN A 165 -20.80 -6.92 -36.29
N ILE A 166 -19.54 -6.73 -35.89
CA ILE A 166 -18.82 -7.63 -34.98
C ILE A 166 -19.58 -7.78 -33.66
N ALA A 167 -20.04 -6.68 -33.05
CA ALA A 167 -20.77 -6.73 -31.79
C ALA A 167 -22.13 -7.44 -31.90
N ALA A 168 -22.85 -7.26 -33.01
CA ALA A 168 -24.12 -7.95 -33.25
C ALA A 168 -23.91 -9.46 -33.48
N TRP A 169 -22.90 -9.83 -34.28
CA TRP A 169 -22.51 -11.21 -34.48
C TRP A 169 -22.04 -11.86 -33.18
N GLY A 170 -21.17 -11.20 -32.41
CA GLY A 170 -20.65 -11.69 -31.15
C GLY A 170 -21.75 -11.97 -30.12
N ARG A 171 -22.73 -11.06 -29.98
CA ARG A 171 -23.89 -11.27 -29.09
C ARG A 171 -24.78 -12.44 -29.51
N ALA A 172 -24.83 -12.75 -30.80
CA ALA A 172 -25.64 -13.85 -31.32
C ALA A 172 -24.94 -15.21 -31.24
N ASN A 173 -23.60 -15.24 -31.26
CA ASN A 173 -22.82 -16.47 -31.45
C ASN A 173 -21.90 -16.82 -30.27
N LEU A 174 -21.66 -15.92 -29.32
CA LEU A 174 -20.73 -16.11 -28.21
C LEU A 174 -21.40 -15.83 -26.86
N PRO A 175 -20.98 -16.52 -25.79
CA PRO A 175 -21.33 -16.14 -24.42
C PRO A 175 -20.88 -14.71 -24.11
N GLU A 176 -21.65 -14.01 -23.28
CA GLU A 176 -21.40 -12.61 -22.93
C GLU A 176 -20.02 -12.39 -22.29
N GLU A 177 -19.56 -13.34 -21.46
CA GLU A 177 -18.24 -13.30 -20.83
C GLU A 177 -17.11 -13.33 -21.87
N VAL A 178 -17.22 -14.21 -22.87
CA VAL A 178 -16.21 -14.38 -23.93
C VAL A 178 -16.20 -13.16 -24.85
N LEU A 179 -17.38 -12.65 -25.20
CA LEU A 179 -17.49 -11.43 -26.01
C LEU A 179 -16.86 -10.24 -25.28
N THR A 180 -17.16 -10.07 -24.00
CA THR A 180 -16.59 -9.00 -23.17
C THR A 180 -15.07 -9.12 -23.14
N ALA A 181 -14.53 -10.30 -22.82
CA ALA A 181 -13.10 -10.54 -22.75
C ALA A 181 -12.35 -10.29 -24.08
N LEU A 182 -12.95 -10.65 -25.22
CA LEU A 182 -12.34 -10.40 -26.54
C LEU A 182 -12.52 -8.94 -27.00
N SER A 183 -13.52 -8.22 -26.50
CA SER A 183 -13.79 -6.85 -26.92
C SER A 183 -12.91 -5.79 -26.23
N THR A 184 -12.15 -6.16 -25.19
CA THR A 184 -11.29 -5.23 -24.43
C THR A 184 -9.93 -4.96 -25.08
N THR A 185 -9.54 -5.74 -26.10
CA THR A 185 -8.25 -5.60 -26.78
C THR A 185 -8.42 -5.54 -28.30
N ALA A 186 -7.52 -4.84 -29.01
CA ALA A 186 -7.59 -4.75 -30.47
C ALA A 186 -7.43 -6.12 -31.13
N ASP A 187 -6.51 -6.96 -30.62
CA ASP A 187 -6.31 -8.32 -31.14
C ASP A 187 -7.56 -9.18 -30.99
N GLY A 188 -8.30 -9.05 -29.87
CA GLY A 188 -9.56 -9.76 -29.67
C GLY A 188 -10.65 -9.28 -30.63
N VAL A 189 -10.78 -7.97 -30.87
CA VAL A 189 -11.72 -7.42 -31.86
C VAL A 189 -11.37 -7.90 -33.29
N ILE A 190 -10.08 -7.95 -33.64
CA ILE A 190 -9.62 -8.49 -34.93
C ILE A 190 -9.91 -10.00 -35.04
N ALA A 191 -9.72 -10.75 -33.95
CA ALA A 191 -10.07 -12.17 -33.91
C ALA A 191 -11.58 -12.39 -34.11
N LEU A 192 -12.43 -11.61 -33.43
CA LEU A 192 -13.88 -11.63 -33.61
C LEU A 192 -14.28 -11.31 -35.06
N HIS A 193 -13.63 -10.32 -35.69
CA HIS A 193 -13.84 -10.01 -37.10
C HIS A 193 -13.51 -11.19 -38.01
N ARG A 194 -12.36 -11.84 -37.80
CA ARG A 194 -11.94 -13.01 -38.60
C ARG A 194 -12.88 -14.20 -38.42
N MET A 195 -13.39 -14.42 -37.21
CA MET A 195 -14.39 -15.48 -36.94
C MET A 195 -15.71 -15.19 -37.66
N MET A 196 -16.15 -13.93 -37.66
CA MET A 196 -17.34 -13.48 -38.39
C MET A 196 -17.17 -13.65 -39.91
N GLU A 197 -16.01 -13.29 -40.48
CA GLU A 197 -15.74 -13.40 -41.93
C GLU A 197 -15.61 -14.84 -42.43
N LYS A 198 -14.95 -15.71 -41.65
CA LYS A 198 -14.68 -17.09 -42.07
C LYS A 198 -15.89 -18.00 -41.99
N GLY A 199 -16.96 -17.60 -41.31
CA GLY A 199 -18.17 -18.40 -41.15
C GLY A 199 -17.87 -19.75 -40.48
N GLU A 200 -17.78 -19.74 -39.15
CA GLU A 200 -17.64 -20.91 -38.27
C GLU A 200 -16.28 -21.66 -38.30
N PRO A 201 -15.85 -22.25 -37.17
CA PRO A 201 -16.56 -23.30 -36.45
C PRO A 201 -17.41 -22.71 -35.34
N ALA A 202 -18.66 -23.15 -35.23
CA ALA A 202 -19.34 -23.16 -33.95
C ALA A 202 -18.35 -23.76 -32.93
N LEU A 203 -17.88 -22.97 -31.96
CA LEU A 203 -17.26 -23.50 -30.76
C LEU A 203 -18.25 -24.55 -30.25
N ALA A 204 -17.85 -25.82 -30.41
CA ALA A 204 -18.69 -26.96 -30.10
C ALA A 204 -19.37 -26.70 -28.76
N ARG A 205 -20.70 -26.76 -28.79
CA ARG A 205 -21.58 -26.70 -27.61
C ARG A 205 -20.95 -27.49 -26.48
N GLN A 206 -20.36 -26.77 -25.52
CA GLN A 206 -19.90 -27.32 -24.25
C GLN A 206 -18.87 -28.45 -24.38
N ALA A 207 -18.04 -28.55 -23.36
CA ALA A 207 -17.63 -29.87 -22.94
C ALA A 207 -18.91 -30.66 -22.63
N GLU A 208 -19.43 -31.42 -23.60
CA GLU A 208 -20.11 -32.66 -23.23
C GLU A 208 -19.06 -33.41 -22.42
N ALA A 209 -19.29 -33.43 -21.09
CA ALA A 209 -18.70 -34.45 -20.25
C ALA A 209 -18.79 -35.76 -21.04
N PRO A 210 -17.70 -36.53 -21.17
CA PRO A 210 -17.76 -37.78 -21.91
C PRO A 210 -18.98 -38.53 -21.40
N GLU A 211 -19.91 -38.90 -22.28
CA GLU A 211 -20.99 -39.83 -21.92
C GLU A 211 -20.30 -41.04 -21.31
N THR A 212 -20.20 -41.05 -19.99
CA THR A 212 -19.79 -42.23 -19.24
C THR A 212 -20.93 -43.18 -19.48
N VAL A 213 -20.71 -44.12 -20.39
CA VAL A 213 -21.62 -45.22 -20.61
C VAL A 213 -21.67 -45.98 -19.29
N ASP A 214 -22.65 -45.63 -18.46
CA ASP A 214 -22.81 -46.20 -17.14
C ASP A 214 -23.06 -47.70 -17.26
N GLU A 215 -22.68 -48.46 -16.24
CA GLU A 215 -22.83 -49.92 -16.20
C GLU A 215 -24.27 -50.37 -16.52
N ALA A 216 -25.27 -49.56 -16.12
CA ALA A 216 -26.67 -49.79 -16.41
C ALA A 216 -27.04 -49.70 -17.90
N ALA A 217 -26.33 -48.88 -18.69
CA ALA A 217 -26.50 -48.78 -20.13
C ALA A 217 -25.90 -50.00 -20.85
N LEU A 218 -24.71 -50.47 -20.43
CA LEU A 218 -24.09 -51.68 -20.98
C LEU A 218 -24.91 -52.94 -20.68
N ARG A 219 -25.45 -53.07 -19.46
CA ARG A 219 -26.37 -54.18 -19.11
C ARG A 219 -27.65 -54.17 -19.95
N ARG A 220 -28.15 -52.99 -20.35
CA ARG A 220 -29.26 -52.87 -21.31
C ARG A 220 -28.86 -53.35 -22.70
N MET A 221 -27.66 -52.99 -23.17
CA MET A 221 -27.14 -53.48 -24.45
C MET A 221 -26.96 -55.01 -24.47
N MET A 222 -26.58 -55.65 -23.36
CA MET A 222 -26.50 -57.11 -23.27
C MET A 222 -27.86 -57.82 -23.44
N ARG A 223 -28.97 -57.14 -23.14
CA ARG A 223 -30.32 -57.68 -23.31
C ARG A 223 -30.87 -57.49 -24.72
N ASP A 224 -30.20 -56.69 -25.56
CA ASP A 224 -30.60 -56.47 -26.95
C ASP A 224 -30.39 -57.76 -27.77
N PRO A 225 -31.37 -58.20 -28.57
CA PRO A 225 -31.24 -59.36 -29.46
C PRO A 225 -30.00 -59.31 -30.37
N ARG A 226 -29.50 -58.12 -30.73
CA ARG A 226 -28.29 -57.95 -31.55
C ARG A 226 -27.02 -58.45 -30.85
N TYR A 227 -26.98 -58.45 -29.52
CA TYR A 227 -25.85 -58.94 -28.74
C TYR A 227 -25.82 -60.47 -28.63
N TRP A 228 -26.94 -61.12 -28.33
CA TRP A 228 -26.97 -62.56 -28.02
C TRP A 228 -27.55 -63.46 -29.14
N ARG A 229 -28.47 -62.95 -29.97
CA ARG A 229 -29.08 -63.69 -31.09
C ARG A 229 -28.31 -63.49 -32.39
N SER A 230 -28.09 -62.25 -32.81
CA SER A 230 -27.38 -61.94 -34.06
C SER A 230 -25.86 -61.85 -33.88
N ARG A 231 -25.39 -61.64 -32.64
CA ARG A 231 -23.97 -61.49 -32.27
C ARG A 231 -23.22 -60.56 -33.22
N GLU A 232 -23.79 -59.40 -33.49
CA GLU A 232 -23.19 -58.43 -34.41
C GLU A 232 -21.80 -58.03 -33.92
N PRO A 233 -20.74 -58.16 -34.75
CA PRO A 233 -19.36 -57.97 -34.31
C PRO A 233 -19.11 -56.59 -33.68
N ASP A 234 -19.66 -55.53 -34.27
CA ASP A 234 -19.51 -54.16 -33.79
C ASP A 234 -20.30 -53.88 -32.51
N PHE A 235 -21.42 -54.59 -32.30
CA PHE A 235 -22.23 -54.44 -31.09
C PHE A 235 -21.56 -55.14 -29.90
N VAL A 236 -21.02 -56.35 -30.11
CA VAL A 236 -20.27 -57.09 -29.09
C VAL A 236 -18.98 -56.35 -28.72
N ARG A 237 -18.26 -55.77 -29.69
CA ARG A 237 -17.05 -54.97 -29.44
C ARG A 237 -17.33 -53.76 -28.55
N ARG A 238 -18.38 -52.99 -28.84
CA ARG A 238 -18.77 -51.81 -28.04
C ARG A 238 -19.14 -52.16 -26.60
N VAL A 239 -19.88 -53.25 -26.39
CA VAL A 239 -20.24 -53.70 -25.02
C VAL A 239 -18.99 -54.17 -24.26
N THR A 240 -18.12 -54.93 -24.91
CA THR A 240 -16.89 -55.46 -24.30
C THR A 240 -15.91 -54.34 -23.94
N GLU A 241 -15.76 -53.36 -24.83
CA GLU A 241 -14.90 -52.20 -24.61
C GLU A 241 -15.47 -51.27 -23.52
N GLY A 242 -16.79 -51.10 -23.46
CA GLY A 242 -17.46 -50.37 -22.38
C GLY A 242 -17.21 -50.98 -21.00
N PHE A 243 -17.31 -52.31 -20.87
CA PHE A 243 -17.05 -52.98 -19.59
C PHE A 243 -15.56 -52.92 -19.22
N ARG A 244 -14.65 -53.11 -20.18
CA ARG A 244 -13.19 -52.99 -19.93
C ARG A 244 -12.82 -51.60 -19.41
N ARG A 245 -13.48 -50.55 -19.92
CA ARG A 245 -13.27 -49.17 -19.44
C ARG A 245 -13.84 -48.94 -18.03
N LEU A 246 -14.96 -49.58 -17.67
CA LEU A 246 -15.56 -49.48 -16.34
C LEU A 246 -14.84 -50.29 -15.26
N THR A 247 -14.27 -51.45 -15.59
CA THR A 247 -13.56 -52.28 -14.60
C THR A 247 -12.13 -51.83 -14.35
N GLY A 248 -11.61 -50.86 -15.13
CA GLY A 248 -10.18 -50.58 -15.20
C GLY A 248 -9.44 -51.74 -15.86
N GLY A 249 -8.44 -51.45 -16.69
CA GLY A 249 -7.58 -52.49 -17.28
C GLY A 249 -6.84 -53.30 -16.23
#